data_AF-A0A4V2SQI6-F1
#
_entry.id   AF-A0A4V2SQI6-F1
#
_cell.length_a   1.000
_cell.length_b   1.000
_cell.length_c   1.000
_cell.angle_alpha   90.00
_cell.angle_beta   90.00
_cell.angle_gamma   90.00
#
_symmetry.space_group_name_H-M   'P 1'
#
loop_
_entity.id
_entity.type
_entity.pdbx_description
1 polymer ?
#
loop_
_entity_poly.entity_id
_entity_poly.type
_entity_poly.pdbx_seq_one_letter_code
_entity_poly.pdbx_strand_id
1 'polypeptide(L)'
;MSTTSPIDLSDLYATLRRRLAVHVSEGCDEITLRLPQAFDGELAFYRLVNWAYALVNEAARIPLPYLANLPPLRANDIYKREIGFLRTYLSHNLGNSKRDLQTAAGAARWFGQACGKGSPREPEHYAAACHFLADRLRTTLEGAIDACDLLDDPIDGPALVSNLHLQVSQTWEAHRFDPIVQDCAEKIGNPGIDLLKFRSRRLDIWRAVVKNAEAAAVETAVKRQIEADLLSEIDTRLPIGAREAKEHLCVSGKDAVVAALLLLRDARSKGNLSVPDILVHVNKSNQGSSDRSES
;
A
#
# COMPACT_ATOMS: atom_id res chain seq x y z
N MET A 1 16.86 18.13 32.65
CA MET A 1 16.30 17.68 31.36
C MET A 1 14.82 17.50 31.56
N SER A 2 13.98 18.27 30.86
CA SER A 2 12.52 18.17 30.99
C SER A 2 12.04 16.86 30.38
N THR A 3 11.33 16.05 31.15
CA THR A 3 10.81 14.75 30.71
C THR A 3 9.77 14.93 29.61
N THR A 4 9.97 14.28 28.46
CA THR A 4 8.93 13.57 27.69
C THR A 4 7.49 13.61 28.20
N SER A 5 6.60 14.56 27.88
CA SER A 5 5.16 14.40 28.16
C SER A 5 4.37 13.96 26.92
N PRO A 6 3.27 13.19 27.04
CA PRO A 6 2.41 12.87 25.90
C PRO A 6 1.79 14.11 25.24
N ILE A 7 1.50 15.15 26.02
CA ILE A 7 0.95 16.41 25.50
C ILE A 7 1.98 17.09 24.59
N ASP A 8 3.26 17.09 25.00
CA ASP A 8 4.33 17.70 24.21
C ASP A 8 4.44 17.06 22.82
N LEU A 9 4.33 15.72 22.73
CA LEU A 9 4.36 15.02 21.44
C LEU A 9 3.16 15.38 20.55
N SER A 10 1.98 15.50 21.15
CA SER A 10 0.77 15.94 20.45
C SER A 10 0.94 17.36 19.89
N ASP A 11 1.46 18.27 20.71
CA ASP A 11 1.64 19.69 20.37
C ASP A 11 2.74 19.89 19.30
N LEU A 12 3.84 19.15 19.41
CA LEU A 12 4.89 19.11 18.40
C LEU A 12 4.33 18.60 17.06
N TYR A 13 3.56 17.51 17.09
CA TYR A 13 2.97 16.99 15.86
C TYR A 13 1.95 17.96 15.24
N ALA A 14 1.09 18.57 16.05
CA ALA A 14 0.16 19.60 15.59
C ALA A 14 0.91 20.81 14.99
N THR A 15 2.05 21.17 15.56
CA THR A 15 2.91 22.25 15.05
C THR A 15 3.56 21.87 13.72
N LEU A 16 4.11 20.67 13.60
CA LEU A 16 4.65 20.15 12.35
C LEU A 16 3.59 20.16 11.23
N ARG A 17 2.37 19.68 11.52
CA ARG A 17 1.25 19.70 10.56
C ARG A 17 0.93 21.12 10.09
N ARG A 18 0.82 22.07 11.03
CA ARG A 18 0.52 23.48 10.69
C ARG A 18 1.61 24.10 9.82
N ARG A 19 2.89 23.86 10.13
CA ARG A 19 4.02 24.37 9.34
C ARG A 19 4.00 23.79 7.92
N LEU A 20 3.85 22.47 7.80
CA LEU A 20 3.80 21.79 6.50
C LEU A 20 2.62 22.22 5.64
N ALA A 21 1.44 22.44 6.23
CA ALA A 21 0.23 22.83 5.50
C ALA A 21 0.35 24.16 4.75
N VAL A 22 1.32 25.01 5.11
CA VAL A 22 1.63 26.25 4.38
C VAL A 22 2.26 25.96 3.01
N HIS A 23 3.04 24.88 2.90
CA HIS A 23 3.81 24.53 1.70
C HIS A 23 3.17 23.41 0.90
N VAL A 24 2.62 22.40 1.58
CA VAL A 24 1.98 21.24 0.96
C VAL A 24 0.74 20.86 1.76
N SER A 25 -0.43 21.05 1.16
CA SER A 25 -1.73 20.79 1.80
C SER A 25 -1.99 19.30 2.03
N GLU A 26 -1.45 18.44 1.16
CA GLU A 26 -1.55 16.99 1.23
C GLU A 26 -0.22 16.42 1.74
N GLY A 27 -0.24 15.45 2.65
CA GLY A 27 0.97 14.73 3.06
C GLY A 27 1.26 14.68 4.56
N CYS A 28 0.51 15.41 5.38
CA CYS A 28 0.54 15.26 6.84
C CYS A 28 -0.87 15.17 7.44
N ASP A 29 -1.43 13.96 7.40
CA ASP A 29 -2.81 13.68 7.83
C ASP A 29 -2.99 13.83 9.34
N GLU A 30 -4.22 13.74 9.85
CA GLU A 30 -4.45 13.72 11.29
C GLU A 30 -4.29 12.31 11.86
N ILE A 31 -3.58 12.18 12.99
CA ILE A 31 -3.55 10.93 13.74
C ILE A 31 -4.74 10.90 14.69
N THR A 32 -5.70 10.02 14.42
CA THR A 32 -6.89 9.82 15.25
C THR A 32 -6.64 8.98 16.50
N LEU A 33 -5.51 8.25 16.53
CA LEU A 33 -5.10 7.47 17.69
C LEU A 33 -4.73 8.40 18.85
N ARG A 34 -5.23 8.09 20.04
CA ARG A 34 -4.91 8.85 21.25
C ARG A 34 -3.56 8.39 21.83
N LEU A 35 -2.71 9.35 22.16
CA LEU A 35 -1.54 9.11 23.00
C LEU A 35 -1.95 8.60 24.39
N PRO A 36 -1.07 7.87 25.10
CA PRO A 36 -1.34 7.51 26.49
C PRO A 36 -1.38 8.77 27.38
N GLN A 37 -2.10 8.71 28.50
CA GLN A 37 -2.20 9.86 29.43
C GLN A 37 -0.91 10.08 30.22
N ALA A 38 -0.16 9.01 30.48
CA ALA A 38 1.14 9.01 31.10
C ALA A 38 2.00 7.89 30.49
N PHE A 39 3.30 7.89 30.80
CA PHE A 39 4.27 6.92 30.28
C PHE A 39 4.57 5.82 31.30
N ASP A 40 3.50 5.27 31.87
CA ASP A 40 3.53 4.27 32.92
C ASP A 40 2.95 2.91 32.48
N GLY A 41 3.80 1.89 32.51
CA GLY A 41 3.40 0.50 32.29
C GLY A 41 3.16 0.11 30.83
N GLU A 42 2.70 -1.14 30.67
CA GLU A 42 2.62 -1.84 29.38
C GLU A 42 1.62 -1.22 28.42
N LEU A 43 0.40 -0.91 28.88
CA LEU A 43 -0.64 -0.35 28.01
C LEU A 43 -0.24 1.02 27.45
N ALA A 44 0.46 1.84 28.24
CA ALA A 44 1.01 3.11 27.78
C ALA A 44 1.99 2.91 26.63
N PHE A 45 2.89 1.92 26.76
CA PHE A 45 3.86 1.57 25.73
C PHE A 45 3.17 1.13 24.43
N TYR A 46 2.13 0.29 24.53
CA TYR A 46 1.38 -0.20 23.37
C TYR A 46 0.70 0.94 22.61
N ARG A 47 0.08 1.87 23.34
CA ARG A 47 -0.54 3.06 22.76
C ARG A 47 0.49 3.96 22.09
N LEU A 48 1.63 4.18 22.74
CA LEU A 48 2.71 5.00 22.18
C LEU A 48 3.30 4.38 20.91
N VAL A 49 3.55 3.07 20.87
CA VAL A 49 4.05 2.37 19.67
C VAL A 49 3.05 2.46 18.52
N ASN A 50 1.75 2.27 18.78
CA ASN A 50 0.73 2.40 17.73
C ASN A 50 0.60 3.83 17.21
N TRP A 51 0.65 4.83 18.10
CA TRP A 51 0.66 6.24 17.70
C TRP A 51 1.91 6.58 16.88
N ALA A 52 3.08 6.14 17.33
CA ALA A 52 4.35 6.33 16.61
C ALA A 52 4.30 5.66 15.22
N TYR A 53 3.69 4.48 15.13
CA TYR A 53 3.51 3.79 13.85
C TYR A 53 2.63 4.61 12.91
N ALA A 54 1.47 5.10 13.38
CA ALA A 54 0.59 5.97 12.61
C ALA A 54 1.31 7.24 12.15
N LEU A 55 2.09 7.88 13.02
CA LEU A 55 2.91 9.04 12.66
C LEU A 55 3.86 8.74 11.49
N VAL A 56 4.70 7.71 11.60
CA VAL A 56 5.80 7.53 10.63
C VAL A 56 5.43 6.69 9.40
N ASN A 57 4.37 5.89 9.45
CA ASN A 57 3.96 5.02 8.34
C ASN A 57 2.67 5.45 7.65
N GLU A 58 1.86 6.28 8.30
CA GLU A 58 0.56 6.70 7.75
C GLU A 58 0.58 8.21 7.57
N ALA A 59 0.47 8.95 8.66
CA ALA A 59 0.15 10.37 8.62
C ALA A 59 1.28 11.26 8.08
N ALA A 60 2.53 11.04 8.48
CA ALA A 60 3.70 11.81 8.03
C ALA A 60 4.68 10.95 7.22
N ARG A 61 4.19 9.92 6.52
CA ARG A 61 5.01 8.91 5.83
C ARG A 61 6.02 9.50 4.84
N ILE A 62 5.67 10.60 4.19
CA ILE A 62 6.48 11.27 3.16
C ILE A 62 7.23 12.49 3.71
N PRO A 63 6.57 13.48 4.33
CA PRO A 63 7.28 14.69 4.75
C PRO A 63 8.29 14.41 5.87
N LEU A 64 8.04 13.46 6.77
CA LEU A 64 8.95 13.25 7.89
C LEU A 64 10.32 12.69 7.45
N PRO A 65 10.41 11.62 6.62
CA PRO A 65 11.70 11.21 6.06
C PRO A 65 12.35 12.28 5.17
N TYR A 66 11.56 13.07 4.44
CA TYR A 66 12.09 14.16 3.62
C TYR A 66 12.80 15.20 4.50
N LEU A 67 12.11 15.72 5.51
CA LEU A 67 12.64 16.71 6.46
C LEU A 67 13.82 16.15 7.28
N ALA A 68 13.79 14.87 7.63
CA ALA A 68 14.89 14.22 8.37
C ALA A 68 16.23 14.15 7.58
N ASN A 69 16.18 14.34 6.26
CA ASN A 69 17.36 14.43 5.39
C ASN A 69 17.84 15.88 5.19
N LEU A 70 17.12 16.88 5.70
CA LEU A 70 17.50 18.28 5.64
C LEU A 70 18.19 18.71 6.94
N PRO A 71 19.21 19.61 6.89
CA PRO A 71 19.80 20.19 8.09
C PRO A 71 18.73 20.80 9.03
N PRO A 72 18.92 20.74 10.36
CA PRO A 72 20.05 20.16 11.08
C PRO A 72 20.00 18.61 11.16
N LEU A 73 18.88 18.01 10.75
CA LEU A 73 18.74 16.56 10.77
C LEU A 73 19.56 15.91 9.64
N ARG A 74 20.32 14.88 10.00
CA ARG A 74 20.91 13.93 9.03
C ARG A 74 20.62 12.52 9.52
N ALA A 75 19.35 12.31 9.85
CA ALA A 75 18.91 11.10 10.50
C ALA A 75 18.54 10.06 9.45
N ASN A 76 19.19 8.89 9.51
CA ASN A 76 18.81 7.75 8.68
C ASN A 76 17.39 7.26 9.06
N ASP A 77 16.69 6.66 8.09
CA ASP A 77 15.37 5.98 8.14
C ASP A 77 15.21 4.86 9.21
N ILE A 78 16.16 4.76 10.15
CA ILE A 78 16.26 3.75 11.20
C ILE A 78 14.98 3.73 12.06
N TYR A 79 14.38 4.89 12.33
CA TYR A 79 13.19 5.02 13.16
C TYR A 79 11.98 4.28 12.61
N LYS A 80 11.73 4.34 11.30
CA LYS A 80 10.60 3.67 10.66
C LYS A 80 10.70 2.16 10.81
N ARG A 81 11.90 1.61 10.65
CA ARG A 81 12.17 0.18 10.78
C ARG A 81 12.01 -0.29 12.23
N GLU A 82 12.54 0.45 13.19
CA GLU A 82 12.43 0.12 14.61
C GLU A 82 10.98 0.14 15.09
N ILE A 83 10.23 1.20 14.78
CA ILE A 83 8.80 1.29 15.10
C ILE A 83 8.02 0.15 14.41
N GLY A 84 8.38 -0.20 13.18
CA GLY A 84 7.82 -1.35 12.47
C GLY A 84 8.05 -2.68 13.21
N PHE A 85 9.25 -2.91 13.75
CA PHE A 85 9.55 -4.10 14.55
C PHE A 85 8.74 -4.11 15.85
N LEU A 86 8.68 -2.99 16.58
CA LEU A 86 7.91 -2.88 17.81
C LEU A 86 6.42 -3.12 17.56
N ARG A 87 5.82 -2.46 16.57
CA ARG A 87 4.41 -2.65 16.21
C ARG A 87 4.12 -4.11 15.88
N THR A 88 5.00 -4.75 15.11
CA THR A 88 4.82 -6.15 14.72
C THR A 88 4.95 -7.08 15.92
N TYR A 89 5.96 -6.86 16.77
CA TYR A 89 6.20 -7.62 18.00
C TYR A 89 5.02 -7.56 18.98
N LEU A 90 4.37 -6.40 19.12
CA LEU A 90 3.25 -6.22 20.04
C LEU A 90 1.89 -6.71 19.49
N SER A 91 1.71 -6.72 18.17
CA SER A 91 0.40 -6.96 17.53
C SER A 91 0.25 -8.33 16.91
N HIS A 92 1.34 -9.09 16.72
CA HIS A 92 1.31 -10.38 16.04
C HIS A 92 1.95 -11.48 16.86
N ASN A 93 1.39 -12.69 16.75
CA ASN A 93 2.04 -13.90 17.23
C ASN A 93 3.19 -14.24 16.29
N LEU A 94 4.42 -13.93 16.71
CA LEU A 94 5.62 -14.23 15.94
C LEU A 94 5.88 -15.74 15.94
N GLY A 95 6.02 -16.33 14.75
CA GLY A 95 6.36 -17.74 14.56
C GLY A 95 7.86 -17.97 14.32
N ASN A 96 8.17 -19.08 13.63
CA ASN A 96 9.54 -19.49 13.31
C ASN A 96 10.00 -19.07 11.91
N SER A 97 9.26 -18.19 11.23
CA SER A 97 9.69 -17.73 9.91
C SER A 97 10.93 -16.82 10.02
N LYS A 98 11.75 -16.75 8.97
CA LYS A 98 12.93 -15.87 8.93
C LYS A 98 12.57 -14.41 9.25
N ARG A 99 11.41 -13.94 8.79
CA ARG A 99 10.91 -12.58 9.02
C ARG A 99 10.50 -12.35 10.48
N ASP A 100 9.87 -13.34 11.10
CA ASP A 100 9.45 -13.25 12.50
C ASP A 100 10.65 -13.24 13.43
N LEU A 101 11.63 -14.11 13.18
CA LEU A 101 12.90 -14.14 13.93
C LEU A 101 13.66 -12.81 13.80
N GLN A 102 13.70 -12.22 12.60
CA GLN A 102 14.29 -10.90 12.39
C GLN A 102 13.56 -9.79 13.16
N THR A 103 12.22 -9.85 13.18
CA THR A 103 11.38 -8.90 13.92
C THR A 103 11.61 -9.01 15.42
N ALA A 104 11.60 -10.24 15.97
CA ALA A 104 11.86 -10.50 17.38
C ALA A 104 13.27 -10.03 17.79
N ALA A 105 14.29 -10.34 16.99
CA ALA A 105 15.66 -9.88 17.24
C ALA A 105 15.78 -8.35 17.17
N GLY A 106 15.09 -7.71 16.21
CA GLY A 106 15.04 -6.26 16.07
C GLY A 106 14.41 -5.58 17.30
N ALA A 107 13.27 -6.08 17.76
CA ALA A 107 12.59 -5.60 18.96
C ALA A 107 13.43 -5.83 20.22
N ALA A 108 14.02 -7.02 20.38
CA ALA A 108 14.86 -7.35 21.53
C ALA A 108 16.10 -6.45 21.63
N ARG A 109 16.75 -6.16 20.49
CA ARG A 109 17.87 -5.20 20.44
C ARG A 109 17.42 -3.79 20.84
N TRP A 110 16.25 -3.37 20.37
CA TRP A 110 15.69 -2.06 20.71
C TRP A 110 15.39 -1.96 22.21
N PHE A 111 14.75 -2.98 22.81
CA PHE A 111 14.53 -3.03 24.26
C PHE A 111 15.84 -3.05 25.06
N GLY A 112 16.87 -3.72 24.54
CA GLY A 112 18.20 -3.71 25.14
C GLY A 112 18.78 -2.30 25.26
N GLN A 113 18.50 -1.43 24.29
CA GLN A 113 18.89 -0.02 24.33
C GLN A 113 17.98 0.81 25.25
N ALA A 114 16.67 0.56 25.20
CA ALA A 114 15.68 1.38 25.87
C ALA A 114 15.59 1.12 27.39
N CYS A 115 15.68 -0.13 27.82
CA CYS A 115 15.52 -0.54 29.22
C CYS A 115 16.53 -1.60 29.70
N GLY A 116 17.55 -1.93 28.88
CA GLY A 116 18.59 -2.89 29.26
C GLY A 116 18.16 -4.35 29.25
N LYS A 117 16.96 -4.68 28.74
CA LYS A 117 16.40 -6.04 28.71
C LYS A 117 16.09 -6.48 27.29
N GLY A 118 16.15 -7.79 27.02
CA GLY A 118 15.72 -8.33 25.73
C GLY A 118 14.20 -8.30 25.50
N SER A 119 13.41 -8.14 26.57
CA SER A 119 11.97 -7.93 26.54
C SER A 119 11.53 -7.35 27.89
N PRO A 120 10.66 -6.32 27.93
CA PRO A 120 10.16 -5.76 29.17
C PRO A 120 9.25 -6.76 29.89
N ARG A 121 9.34 -6.81 31.22
CA ARG A 121 8.52 -7.71 32.07
C ARG A 121 7.92 -7.05 33.30
N GLU A 122 8.44 -5.88 33.65
CA GLU A 122 8.08 -5.16 34.88
C GLU A 122 7.64 -3.74 34.48
N PRO A 123 6.76 -3.09 35.25
CA PRO A 123 6.27 -1.75 34.93
C PRO A 123 7.38 -0.73 34.65
N GLU A 124 8.49 -0.82 35.38
CA GLU A 124 9.66 0.06 35.26
C GLU A 124 10.36 -0.12 33.90
N HIS A 125 10.43 -1.35 33.40
CA HIS A 125 10.98 -1.64 32.07
C HIS A 125 10.13 -1.00 30.97
N TYR A 126 8.81 -1.05 31.10
CA TYR A 126 7.89 -0.41 30.15
C TYR A 126 7.94 1.11 30.25
N ALA A 127 8.02 1.68 31.45
CA ALA A 127 8.16 3.12 31.64
C ALA A 127 9.45 3.65 30.99
N ALA A 128 10.58 2.96 31.22
CA ALA A 128 11.86 3.29 30.55
C ALA A 128 11.74 3.20 29.02
N ALA A 129 11.09 2.16 28.50
CA ALA A 129 10.84 2.01 27.08
C ALA A 129 9.94 3.12 26.51
N CYS A 130 8.90 3.53 27.22
CA CYS A 130 8.04 4.66 26.85
C CYS A 130 8.83 5.96 26.75
N HIS A 131 9.58 6.31 27.79
CA HIS A 131 10.38 7.54 27.81
C HIS A 131 11.43 7.55 26.71
N PHE A 132 12.14 6.43 26.50
CA PHE A 132 13.11 6.31 25.43
C PHE A 132 12.49 6.51 24.04
N LEU A 133 11.31 5.92 23.78
CA LEU A 133 10.60 6.12 22.52
C LEU A 133 10.09 7.56 22.39
N ALA A 134 9.51 8.12 23.45
CA ALA A 134 8.97 9.47 23.47
C ALA A 134 10.05 10.53 23.21
N ASP A 135 11.22 10.41 23.85
CA ASP A 135 12.34 11.32 23.65
C ASP A 135 12.86 11.25 22.21
N ARG A 136 12.94 10.04 21.62
CA ARG A 136 13.34 9.89 20.21
C ARG A 136 12.31 10.50 19.26
N LEU A 137 11.02 10.36 19.55
CA LEU A 137 9.96 10.99 18.75
C LEU A 137 10.01 12.51 18.88
N ARG A 138 10.21 13.04 20.10
CA ARG A 138 10.37 14.47 20.37
C ARG A 138 11.52 15.03 19.52
N THR A 139 12.73 14.50 19.66
CA THR A 139 13.90 14.97 18.89
C THR A 139 13.66 14.91 17.38
N THR A 140 12.95 13.88 16.91
CA THR A 140 12.62 13.74 15.49
C THR A 140 11.64 14.82 15.04
N LEU A 141 10.59 15.08 15.82
CA LEU A 141 9.58 16.09 15.51
C LEU A 141 10.16 17.51 15.60
N GLU A 142 10.92 17.81 16.65
CA GLU A 142 11.60 19.10 16.82
C GLU A 142 12.52 19.38 15.64
N GLY A 143 13.42 18.45 15.29
CA GLY A 143 14.30 18.66 14.15
C GLY A 143 13.56 18.74 12.81
N ALA A 144 12.41 18.08 12.67
CA ALA A 144 11.57 18.21 11.47
C ALA A 144 10.88 19.57 11.40
N ILE A 145 10.46 20.12 12.54
CA ILE A 145 9.92 21.48 12.66
C ILE A 145 11.01 22.49 12.30
N ASP A 146 12.22 22.33 12.84
CA ASP A 146 13.37 23.19 12.53
C ASP A 146 13.73 23.11 11.04
N ALA A 147 13.70 21.91 10.45
CA ALA A 147 13.91 21.73 9.01
C ALA A 147 12.83 22.40 8.14
N CYS A 148 11.65 22.71 8.69
CA CYS A 148 10.65 23.49 7.96
C CYS A 148 11.10 24.93 7.72
N ASP A 149 12.01 25.48 8.53
CA ASP A 149 12.55 26.83 8.31
C ASP A 149 13.32 26.92 6.99
N LEU A 150 13.89 25.81 6.51
CA LEU A 150 14.52 25.74 5.19
C LEU A 150 13.52 25.81 4.04
N LEU A 151 12.26 25.43 4.27
CA LEU A 151 11.19 25.56 3.27
C LEU A 151 10.75 27.02 3.10
N ASP A 152 10.96 27.84 4.13
CA ASP A 152 10.70 29.28 4.13
C ASP A 152 11.87 30.10 3.54
N ASP A 153 13.01 29.46 3.23
CA ASP A 153 14.17 30.16 2.67
C ASP A 153 13.85 30.70 1.25
N PRO A 154 14.13 31.98 0.95
CA PRO A 154 13.76 32.59 -0.33
C PRO A 154 14.57 32.06 -1.53
N ILE A 155 15.72 31.44 -1.29
CA ILE A 155 16.64 30.97 -2.34
C ILE A 155 16.40 29.47 -2.57
N ASP A 156 16.54 28.66 -1.52
CA ASP A 156 16.49 27.20 -1.62
C ASP A 156 15.08 26.64 -1.39
N GLY A 157 14.24 27.35 -0.63
CA GLY A 157 12.89 26.93 -0.24
C GLY A 157 11.99 26.53 -1.42
N PRO A 158 11.87 27.33 -2.50
CA PRO A 158 11.03 26.97 -3.65
C PRO A 158 11.39 25.62 -4.29
N ALA A 159 12.68 25.28 -4.37
CA ALA A 159 13.14 24.01 -4.89
C ALA A 159 12.82 22.86 -3.93
N LEU A 160 13.00 23.06 -2.62
CA LEU A 160 12.66 22.07 -1.59
C LEU A 160 11.16 21.79 -1.56
N VAL A 161 10.32 22.83 -1.56
CA VAL A 161 8.86 22.70 -1.59
C VAL A 161 8.40 21.98 -2.85
N SER A 162 8.97 22.32 -4.02
CA SER A 162 8.64 21.64 -5.29
C SER A 162 8.99 20.14 -5.24
N ASN A 163 10.15 19.80 -4.67
CA ASN A 163 10.56 18.41 -4.49
C ASN A 163 9.67 17.65 -3.51
N LEU A 164 9.31 18.26 -2.38
CA LEU A 164 8.39 17.66 -1.41
C LEU A 164 7.01 17.43 -2.03
N HIS A 165 6.47 18.43 -2.73
CA HIS A 165 5.19 18.32 -3.44
C HIS A 165 5.22 17.19 -4.47
N LEU A 166 6.32 17.07 -5.24
CA LEU A 166 6.49 15.98 -6.17
C LEU A 166 6.45 14.62 -5.46
N GLN A 167 7.18 14.45 -4.36
CA GLN A 167 7.19 13.20 -3.59
C GLN A 167 5.81 12.85 -3.03
N VAL A 168 5.07 13.83 -2.51
CA VAL A 168 3.70 13.63 -2.04
C VAL A 168 2.81 13.21 -3.21
N SER A 169 2.83 13.95 -4.32
CA SER A 169 1.97 13.66 -5.48
C SER A 169 2.24 12.30 -6.12
N GLN A 170 3.48 11.82 -6.04
CA GLN A 170 3.89 10.53 -6.58
C GLN A 170 3.62 9.36 -5.63
N THR A 171 3.23 9.63 -4.38
CA THR A 171 2.99 8.58 -3.40
C THR A 171 1.49 8.29 -3.30
N TRP A 172 1.00 7.48 -4.23
CA TRP A 172 -0.40 7.06 -4.20
C TRP A 172 -0.66 5.92 -3.22
N GLU A 173 -1.70 6.10 -2.40
CA GLU A 173 -2.24 5.03 -1.57
C GLU A 173 -2.85 3.92 -2.43
N ALA A 174 -2.80 2.70 -1.90
CA ALA A 174 -3.32 1.53 -2.60
C ALA A 174 -4.80 1.71 -3.00
N HIS A 175 -5.62 2.29 -2.13
CA HIS A 175 -7.04 2.49 -2.41
C HIS A 175 -7.32 3.52 -3.51
N ARG A 176 -6.38 4.44 -3.82
CA ARG A 176 -6.57 5.40 -4.92
C ARG A 176 -6.66 4.71 -6.29
N PHE A 177 -6.10 3.51 -6.42
CA PHE A 177 -6.18 2.73 -7.65
C PHE A 177 -7.54 2.05 -7.82
N ASP A 178 -8.30 1.80 -6.74
CA ASP A 178 -9.51 0.97 -6.79
C ASP A 178 -10.60 1.54 -7.72
N PRO A 179 -10.94 2.86 -7.68
CA PRO A 179 -11.90 3.44 -8.62
C PRO A 179 -11.45 3.35 -10.08
N ILE A 180 -10.14 3.46 -10.34
CA ILE A 180 -9.57 3.38 -11.69
C ILE A 180 -9.67 1.94 -12.20
N VAL A 181 -9.32 0.96 -11.36
CA VAL A 181 -9.46 -0.45 -11.70
C VAL A 181 -10.93 -0.79 -11.98
N GLN A 182 -11.85 -0.29 -11.16
CA GLN A 182 -13.28 -0.51 -11.36
C GLN A 182 -13.77 0.07 -12.69
N ASP A 183 -13.45 1.35 -13.00
CA ASP A 183 -13.81 2.00 -14.28
C ASP A 183 -13.26 1.22 -15.49
N CYS A 184 -11.99 0.80 -15.43
CA CYS A 184 -11.37 0.02 -16.51
C CYS A 184 -12.01 -1.37 -16.64
N ALA A 185 -12.30 -2.03 -15.52
CA ALA A 185 -12.91 -3.35 -15.51
C ALA A 185 -14.33 -3.32 -16.09
N GLU A 186 -15.13 -2.30 -15.77
CA GLU A 186 -16.47 -2.09 -16.35
C GLU A 186 -16.39 -1.88 -17.86
N LYS A 187 -15.48 -1.03 -18.33
CA LYS A 187 -15.28 -0.75 -19.77
C LYS A 187 -14.83 -1.97 -20.57
N ILE A 188 -14.05 -2.85 -19.96
CA ILE A 188 -13.56 -4.09 -20.58
C ILE A 188 -14.59 -5.24 -20.43
N GLY A 189 -15.69 -5.03 -19.69
CA GLY A 189 -16.74 -6.03 -19.49
C GLY A 189 -16.41 -7.11 -18.46
N ASN A 190 -15.56 -6.79 -17.47
CA ASN A 190 -15.18 -7.67 -16.37
C ASN A 190 -15.47 -7.05 -14.98
N PRO A 191 -16.72 -6.67 -14.67
CA PRO A 191 -17.06 -5.95 -13.43
C PRO A 191 -16.88 -6.79 -12.15
N GLY A 192 -16.72 -8.12 -12.25
CA GLY A 192 -16.61 -9.05 -11.12
C GLY A 192 -15.19 -9.29 -10.62
N ILE A 193 -14.24 -8.39 -10.91
CA ILE A 193 -12.85 -8.58 -10.47
C ILE A 193 -12.69 -8.32 -8.97
N ASP A 194 -11.93 -9.18 -8.30
CA ASP A 194 -11.49 -8.94 -6.92
C ASP A 194 -10.42 -7.82 -6.93
N LEU A 195 -10.87 -6.58 -6.72
CA LEU A 195 -10.03 -5.37 -6.72
C LEU A 195 -8.85 -5.50 -5.76
N LEU A 196 -9.07 -6.02 -4.55
CA LEU A 196 -8.04 -6.14 -3.51
C LEU A 196 -6.93 -7.09 -3.94
N LYS A 197 -7.31 -8.26 -4.46
CA LYS A 197 -6.36 -9.28 -4.92
C LYS A 197 -5.69 -8.89 -6.23
N PHE A 198 -6.36 -8.18 -7.12
CA PHE A 198 -5.79 -7.71 -8.37
C PHE A 198 -4.75 -6.61 -8.11
N ARG A 199 -5.13 -5.58 -7.33
CA ARG A 199 -4.23 -4.50 -6.91
C ARG A 199 -3.01 -5.03 -6.17
N SER A 200 -3.18 -5.92 -5.19
CA SER A 200 -2.06 -6.34 -4.34
C SER A 200 -0.92 -7.02 -5.13
N ARG A 201 -1.22 -7.65 -6.26
CA ARG A 201 -0.21 -8.25 -7.16
C ARG A 201 0.53 -7.23 -8.05
N ARG A 202 -0.07 -6.06 -8.29
CA ARG A 202 0.41 -5.07 -9.27
C ARG A 202 0.75 -3.71 -8.66
N LEU A 203 0.51 -3.52 -7.35
CA LEU A 203 0.66 -2.24 -6.66
C LEU A 203 2.03 -1.60 -6.86
N ASP A 204 3.11 -2.38 -6.78
CA ASP A 204 4.48 -1.86 -6.94
C ASP A 204 4.75 -1.39 -8.38
N ILE A 205 4.18 -2.09 -9.37
CA ILE A 205 4.27 -1.70 -10.78
C ILE A 205 3.51 -0.40 -11.00
N TRP A 206 2.29 -0.28 -10.48
CA TRP A 206 1.48 0.93 -10.64
C TRP A 206 2.10 2.13 -9.93
N ARG A 207 2.69 1.94 -8.75
CA ARG A 207 3.47 2.97 -8.06
C ARG A 207 4.69 3.40 -8.88
N ALA A 208 5.37 2.47 -9.55
CA ALA A 208 6.46 2.81 -10.45
C ALA A 208 5.98 3.65 -11.65
N VAL A 209 4.79 3.36 -12.20
CA VAL A 209 4.18 4.20 -13.24
C VAL A 209 3.88 5.60 -12.72
N VAL A 210 3.28 5.72 -11.54
CA VAL A 210 3.01 7.02 -10.90
C VAL A 210 4.30 7.84 -10.74
N LYS A 211 5.38 7.20 -10.29
CA LYS A 211 6.68 7.85 -10.06
C LYS A 211 7.35 8.33 -11.34
N ASN A 212 7.19 7.60 -12.45
CA ASN A 212 7.89 7.88 -13.70
C ASN A 212 7.07 8.74 -14.68
N ALA A 213 5.77 8.89 -14.44
CA ALA A 213 4.91 9.71 -15.28
C ALA A 213 5.02 11.20 -14.97
N GLU A 214 4.79 12.04 -15.98
CA GLU A 214 4.62 13.47 -15.79
C GLU A 214 3.35 13.75 -14.97
N ALA A 215 3.39 14.76 -14.10
CA ALA A 215 2.28 15.08 -13.20
C ALA A 215 0.95 15.29 -13.94
N ALA A 216 0.97 15.93 -15.11
CA ALA A 216 -0.23 16.17 -15.92
C ALA A 216 -0.78 14.91 -16.62
N ALA A 217 0.03 13.85 -16.75
CA ALA A 217 -0.33 12.62 -17.48
C ALA A 217 -0.41 11.38 -16.58
N VAL A 218 -0.17 11.52 -15.27
CA VAL A 218 -0.04 10.40 -14.33
C VAL A 218 -1.27 9.49 -14.31
N GLU A 219 -2.47 10.07 -14.26
CA GLU A 219 -3.72 9.31 -14.22
C GLU A 219 -3.95 8.54 -15.52
N THR A 220 -3.64 9.17 -16.67
CA THR A 220 -3.73 8.51 -17.99
C THR A 220 -2.72 7.36 -18.10
N ALA A 221 -1.50 7.54 -17.62
CA ALA A 221 -0.47 6.51 -17.63
C ALA A 221 -0.85 5.31 -16.75
N VAL A 222 -1.33 5.58 -15.52
CA VAL A 222 -1.84 4.56 -14.60
C VAL A 222 -3.01 3.81 -15.22
N LYS A 223 -3.97 4.53 -15.83
CA LYS A 223 -5.12 3.94 -16.49
C LYS A 223 -4.72 2.95 -17.59
N ARG A 224 -3.84 3.37 -18.50
CA ARG A 224 -3.32 2.52 -19.58
C ARG A 224 -2.61 1.27 -19.04
N GLN A 225 -1.82 1.42 -17.97
CA GLN A 225 -1.17 0.27 -17.35
C GLN A 225 -2.19 -0.70 -16.74
N ILE A 226 -3.19 -0.19 -16.04
CA ILE A 226 -4.27 -1.00 -15.45
C ILE A 226 -5.06 -1.73 -16.54
N GLU A 227 -5.40 -1.05 -17.64
CA GLU A 227 -6.08 -1.68 -18.78
C GLU A 227 -5.23 -2.81 -19.37
N ALA A 228 -3.92 -2.59 -19.56
CA ALA A 228 -3.00 -3.63 -20.04
C ALA A 228 -2.93 -4.83 -19.09
N ASP A 229 -2.84 -4.58 -17.77
CA ASP A 229 -2.81 -5.65 -16.75
C ASP A 229 -4.14 -6.41 -16.69
N LEU A 230 -5.28 -5.72 -16.84
CA LEU A 230 -6.61 -6.32 -16.88
C LEU A 230 -6.76 -7.22 -18.11
N LEU A 231 -6.35 -6.75 -19.29
CA LEU A 231 -6.36 -7.53 -20.52
C LEU A 231 -5.48 -8.78 -20.38
N SER A 232 -4.31 -8.67 -19.75
CA SER A 232 -3.44 -9.81 -19.47
C SER A 232 -4.09 -10.82 -18.51
N GLU A 233 -4.79 -10.39 -17.47
CA GLU A 233 -5.50 -11.28 -16.54
C GLU A 233 -6.68 -11.97 -17.25
N ILE A 234 -7.45 -11.24 -18.08
CA ILE A 234 -8.52 -11.81 -18.91
C ILE A 234 -7.93 -12.81 -19.91
N ASP A 235 -6.68 -12.60 -20.36
CA ASP A 235 -6.02 -13.52 -21.26
C ASP A 235 -5.83 -14.93 -20.69
N THR A 236 -5.64 -15.00 -19.38
CA THR A 236 -5.50 -16.27 -18.67
C THR A 236 -6.83 -16.97 -18.37
N ARG A 237 -7.97 -16.32 -18.61
CA ARG A 237 -9.31 -16.83 -18.29
C ARG A 237 -10.06 -17.28 -19.54
N LEU A 238 -11.18 -17.97 -19.37
CA LEU A 238 -12.07 -18.28 -20.49
C LEU A 238 -12.77 -17.00 -20.97
N PRO A 239 -12.94 -16.81 -22.29
CA PRO A 239 -13.55 -15.59 -22.84
C PRO A 239 -15.04 -15.46 -22.52
N ILE A 240 -15.71 -16.59 -22.24
CA ILE A 240 -17.11 -16.64 -21.80
C ILE A 240 -17.26 -17.69 -20.70
N GLY A 241 -18.20 -17.46 -19.79
CA GLY A 241 -18.61 -18.41 -18.76
C GLY A 241 -19.58 -19.47 -19.28
N ALA A 242 -19.91 -20.45 -18.43
CA ALA A 242 -20.80 -21.55 -18.78
C ALA A 242 -22.21 -21.09 -19.21
N ARG A 243 -22.73 -20.01 -18.61
CA ARG A 243 -24.04 -19.44 -18.96
C ARG A 243 -24.01 -18.80 -20.35
N GLU A 244 -23.04 -17.93 -20.60
CA GLU A 244 -22.82 -17.30 -21.90
C GLU A 244 -22.53 -18.34 -22.99
N ALA A 245 -21.80 -19.41 -22.68
CA ALA A 245 -21.62 -20.53 -23.59
C ALA A 245 -22.96 -21.19 -23.95
N LYS A 246 -23.85 -21.44 -22.99
CA LYS A 246 -25.19 -21.97 -23.30
C LYS A 246 -25.99 -21.03 -24.19
N GLU A 247 -26.00 -19.74 -23.85
CA GLU A 247 -26.80 -18.72 -24.54
C GLU A 247 -26.28 -18.43 -25.95
N HIS A 248 -24.96 -18.27 -26.12
CA HIS A 248 -24.36 -17.86 -27.39
C HIS A 248 -23.96 -19.02 -28.31
N LEU A 249 -23.67 -20.21 -27.77
CA LEU A 249 -23.35 -21.40 -28.57
C LEU A 249 -24.53 -22.36 -28.72
N CYS A 250 -25.69 -22.04 -28.13
CA CYS A 250 -26.89 -22.88 -28.14
C CYS A 250 -26.64 -24.32 -27.65
N VAL A 251 -25.65 -24.54 -26.78
CA VAL A 251 -25.31 -25.86 -26.26
C VAL A 251 -26.19 -26.22 -25.06
N SER A 252 -26.78 -27.42 -25.11
CA SER A 252 -27.64 -27.95 -24.06
C SER A 252 -26.98 -29.16 -23.38
N GLY A 253 -27.06 -29.25 -22.05
CA GLY A 253 -26.44 -30.31 -21.26
C GLY A 253 -25.07 -29.94 -20.68
N LYS A 254 -24.71 -30.58 -19.56
CA LYS A 254 -23.49 -30.26 -18.79
C LYS A 254 -22.22 -30.55 -19.59
N ASP A 255 -22.17 -31.70 -20.26
CA ASP A 255 -20.98 -32.16 -20.97
C ASP A 255 -20.71 -31.33 -22.23
N ALA A 256 -21.76 -30.92 -22.94
CA ALA A 256 -21.66 -30.05 -24.11
C ALA A 256 -21.10 -28.66 -23.76
N VAL A 257 -21.49 -28.10 -22.61
CA VAL A 257 -20.95 -26.83 -22.10
C VAL A 257 -19.47 -26.97 -21.74
N VAL A 258 -19.09 -28.06 -21.06
CA VAL A 258 -17.68 -28.32 -20.73
C VAL A 258 -16.84 -28.48 -22.00
N ALA A 259 -17.31 -29.25 -22.97
CA ALA A 259 -16.65 -29.42 -24.26
C ALA A 259 -16.48 -28.08 -25.00
N ALA A 260 -17.52 -27.25 -25.05
CA ALA A 260 -17.47 -25.92 -25.65
C ALA A 260 -16.44 -25.01 -24.98
N LEU A 261 -16.41 -24.96 -23.64
CA LEU A 261 -15.43 -24.18 -22.89
C LEU A 261 -13.98 -24.67 -23.11
N LEU A 262 -13.77 -25.99 -23.19
CA LEU A 262 -12.46 -26.56 -23.50
C LEU A 262 -12.00 -26.22 -24.93
N LEU A 263 -12.91 -26.26 -25.90
CA LEU A 263 -12.63 -25.87 -27.28
C LEU A 263 -12.29 -24.37 -27.39
N LEU A 264 -13.02 -23.50 -26.69
CA LEU A 264 -12.73 -22.07 -26.62
C LEU A 264 -11.33 -21.81 -26.04
N ARG A 265 -10.95 -22.55 -24.99
CA ARG A 265 -9.60 -22.47 -24.40
C ARG A 265 -8.51 -22.90 -25.37
N ASP A 266 -8.72 -24.03 -26.05
CA ASP A 266 -7.75 -24.59 -26.99
C ASP A 266 -7.58 -23.69 -28.23
N ALA A 267 -8.69 -23.22 -28.81
CA ALA A 267 -8.70 -22.29 -29.94
C ALA A 267 -7.96 -20.97 -29.60
N ARG A 268 -8.13 -20.47 -28.39
CA ARG A 268 -7.39 -19.31 -27.88
C ARG A 268 -5.88 -19.58 -27.78
N SER A 269 -5.49 -20.72 -27.22
CA SER A 269 -4.08 -21.09 -27.05
C SER A 269 -3.31 -21.22 -28.37
N LYS A 270 -4.03 -21.44 -29.47
CA LYS A 270 -3.49 -21.54 -30.84
C LYS A 270 -3.38 -20.17 -31.54
N GLY A 271 -3.74 -19.07 -30.86
CA GLY A 271 -3.37 -17.70 -31.22
C GLY A 271 -4.06 -17.07 -32.43
N ASN A 272 -5.04 -17.71 -33.07
CA ASN A 272 -5.43 -17.36 -34.45
C ASN A 272 -6.91 -17.01 -34.70
N LEU A 273 -7.76 -16.89 -33.67
CA LEU A 273 -9.18 -16.64 -33.89
C LEU A 273 -9.72 -15.63 -32.88
N SER A 274 -10.39 -14.58 -33.38
CA SER A 274 -11.19 -13.69 -32.53
C SER A 274 -12.36 -14.49 -31.92
N VAL A 275 -12.94 -14.04 -30.80
CA VAL A 275 -14.11 -14.71 -30.20
C VAL A 275 -15.23 -14.95 -31.25
N PRO A 276 -15.60 -13.98 -32.10
CA PRO A 276 -16.50 -14.22 -33.23
C PRO A 276 -16.07 -15.37 -34.15
N ASP A 277 -14.79 -15.45 -34.52
CA ASP A 277 -14.28 -16.50 -35.40
C ASP A 277 -14.34 -17.89 -34.75
N ILE A 278 -14.06 -17.96 -33.44
CA ILE A 278 -14.18 -19.21 -32.69
C ILE A 278 -15.65 -19.64 -32.61
N LEU A 279 -16.57 -18.72 -32.33
CA LEU A 279 -18.01 -19.01 -32.31
C LEU A 279 -18.50 -19.52 -33.67
N VAL A 280 -18.05 -18.91 -34.78
CA VAL A 280 -18.35 -19.39 -36.15
C VAL A 280 -17.76 -20.77 -36.41
N HIS A 281 -16.54 -21.04 -35.95
CA HIS A 281 -15.87 -22.33 -36.15
C HIS A 281 -16.55 -23.48 -35.39
N VAL A 282 -16.96 -23.23 -34.14
CA VAL A 282 -17.71 -24.20 -33.32
C VAL A 282 -19.09 -24.46 -33.93
N ASN A 283 -19.79 -23.43 -34.40
CA ASN A 283 -21.13 -23.59 -34.98
C ASN A 283 -21.09 -24.39 -36.30
N LYS A 284 -20.09 -24.16 -37.15
CA LYS A 284 -19.84 -24.96 -38.36
C LYS A 284 -19.54 -26.43 -38.06
N SER A 285 -18.81 -26.70 -36.97
CA SER A 285 -18.45 -28.06 -36.56
C SER A 285 -19.66 -28.85 -36.03
N ASN A 286 -20.60 -28.18 -35.36
CA ASN A 286 -21.85 -28.78 -34.91
C ASN A 286 -22.82 -29.07 -36.06
N GLN A 287 -22.92 -28.18 -37.06
CA GLN A 287 -23.80 -28.40 -38.22
C GLN A 287 -23.31 -29.57 -39.10
N GLY A 288 -22.00 -29.71 -39.31
CA GLY A 288 -21.45 -30.85 -40.09
C GLY A 288 -21.57 -32.22 -39.41
N SER A 289 -21.92 -32.26 -38.13
CA SER A 289 -22.14 -33.51 -37.37
C SER A 289 -23.58 -34.01 -37.46
N SER A 290 -24.55 -33.11 -37.68
CA SER A 290 -25.98 -33.44 -37.83
C SER A 290 -26.29 -34.14 -39.15
N ASP A 291 -25.56 -33.82 -40.22
CA ASP A 291 -25.78 -34.39 -41.57
C ASP A 291 -25.28 -35.84 -41.73
N ARG A 292 -24.55 -36.38 -40.74
CA ARG A 292 -24.03 -37.77 -40.79
C ARG A 292 -24.86 -38.78 -40.01
N SER A 293 -25.95 -38.36 -39.38
CA SER A 293 -26.85 -39.23 -38.60
C SER A 293 -28.14 -39.62 -39.33
N GLU A 294 -28.34 -39.20 -40.58
CA GLU A 294 -29.50 -39.56 -41.40
C GLU A 294 -29.16 -40.48 -42.60
N SER A 295 -28.03 -41.19 -42.55
CA SER A 295 -27.69 -42.24 -43.55
C SER A 295 -27.54 -43.62 -42.92
#